data_AF-A0A6B2DDH0-F1
#
_entry.id   AF-A0A6B2DDH0-F1
#
_cell.length_a   1.000
_cell.length_b   1.000
_cell.length_c   1.000
_cell.angle_alpha   90.00
_cell.angle_beta   90.00
_cell.angle_gamma   90.00
#
_symmetry.space_group_name_H-M   'P 1'
#
loop_
_entity.id
_entity.type
_entity.pdbx_description
1 polymer ?
#
loop_
_entity_poly.entity_id
_entity_poly.type
_entity_poly.pdbx_seq_one_letter_code
_entity_poly.pdbx_strand_id
1 'polypeptide(L)'
;MNETITAKTIGTPQGGLFDNPWPPGFPAAGQRVALFAYEVTTVDGTAEDIRTYHVGPAETEARGPIGTPHDEPQGITVAWRGCGTASVVRVEAPPGAERTCDVTPDDRDLL
;
A
#
# COMPACT_ATOMS: atom_id res chain seq x y z
N MET A 1 -1.17 -6.00 21.49
CA MET A 1 -0.14 -6.36 20.49
C MET A 1 -0.48 -5.63 19.21
N ASN A 2 0.42 -4.78 18.71
CA ASN A 2 0.22 -4.14 17.41
C ASN A 2 0.49 -5.17 16.31
N GLU A 3 -0.44 -5.28 15.38
CA GLU A 3 -0.37 -6.23 14.27
C GLU A 3 0.48 -5.62 13.17
N THR A 4 1.36 -6.45 12.63
CA THR A 4 2.28 -6.06 11.58
C THR A 4 1.70 -6.48 10.23
N ILE A 5 1.73 -5.58 9.26
CA ILE A 5 1.24 -5.81 7.91
C ILE A 5 2.42 -5.86 6.96
N THR A 6 2.45 -6.86 6.08
CA THR A 6 3.37 -6.89 4.95
C THR A 6 2.83 -6.02 3.83
N ALA A 7 3.59 -5.01 3.44
CA ALA A 7 3.27 -4.06 2.40
C ALA A 7 4.35 -4.03 1.31
N LYS A 8 3.94 -3.79 0.07
CA LYS A 8 4.83 -3.57 -1.07
C LYS A 8 5.49 -2.20 -0.95
N THR A 9 6.76 -2.11 -1.35
CA THR A 9 7.47 -0.83 -1.40
C THR A 9 7.29 -0.10 -2.73
N ILE A 10 6.64 -0.71 -3.71
CA ILE A 10 6.23 -0.06 -4.96
C ILE A 10 4.72 0.10 -4.97
N GLY A 11 4.23 0.98 -5.82
CA GLY A 11 2.82 1.29 -5.95
C GLY A 11 2.40 2.45 -5.07
N THR A 12 1.88 3.51 -5.67
CA THR A 12 1.25 4.61 -4.92
C THR A 12 -0.03 5.06 -5.63
N PRO A 13 -0.98 5.69 -4.92
CA PRO A 13 -2.15 6.27 -5.54
C PRO A 13 -1.83 7.29 -6.65
N GLN A 14 -0.71 8.02 -6.52
CA GLN A 14 -0.31 9.06 -7.48
C GLN A 14 0.49 8.52 -8.67
N GLY A 15 1.31 7.48 -8.46
CA GLY A 15 2.19 6.90 -9.49
C GLY A 15 1.67 5.63 -10.16
N GLY A 16 0.64 4.99 -9.59
CA GLY A 16 0.14 3.68 -10.01
C GLY A 16 0.95 2.53 -9.42
N LEU A 17 0.54 1.27 -9.70
CA LEU A 17 1.02 0.05 -9.04
C LEU A 17 2.52 -0.26 -9.21
N PHE A 18 3.13 0.22 -10.29
CA PHE A 18 4.52 -0.11 -10.65
C PHE A 18 5.50 1.04 -10.36
N ASP A 19 5.00 2.18 -9.89
CA ASP A 19 5.84 3.31 -9.53
C ASP A 19 6.65 3.00 -8.27
N ASN A 20 7.93 3.37 -8.29
CA ASN A 20 8.78 3.30 -7.12
C ASN A 20 8.96 4.72 -6.57
N PRO A 21 8.26 5.08 -5.46
CA PRO A 21 8.29 6.44 -4.94
C PRO A 21 9.56 6.72 -4.13
N TRP A 22 10.46 5.74 -3.99
CA TRP A 22 11.57 5.80 -3.04
C TRP A 22 12.90 6.13 -3.72
N PRO A 23 13.74 6.94 -3.06
CA PRO A 23 15.16 6.98 -3.39
C PRO A 23 15.83 5.62 -3.07
N PRO A 24 17.02 5.35 -3.64
CA PRO A 24 17.76 4.12 -3.38
C PRO A 24 17.98 3.89 -1.87
N GLY A 25 17.73 2.66 -1.41
CA GLY A 25 17.88 2.27 0.00
C GLY A 25 16.61 2.41 0.85
N PHE A 26 15.58 3.09 0.37
CA PHE A 26 14.33 3.34 1.11
C PHE A 26 13.20 2.39 0.69
N PRO A 27 12.17 2.17 1.53
CA PRO A 27 12.11 2.57 2.94
C PRO A 27 13.07 1.73 3.80
N ALA A 28 13.51 2.27 4.94
CA ALA A 28 14.40 1.59 5.90
C ALA A 28 13.65 1.19 7.19
N ALA A 29 14.20 0.21 7.93
CA ALA A 29 13.65 -0.16 9.23
C ALA A 29 13.66 1.03 10.21
N GLY A 30 12.61 1.18 11.00
CA GLY A 30 12.37 2.30 11.91
C GLY A 30 11.83 3.57 11.24
N GLN A 31 11.72 3.60 9.91
CA GLN A 31 11.21 4.77 9.21
C GLN A 31 9.69 4.86 9.30
N ARG A 32 9.19 6.10 9.44
CA ARG A 32 7.76 6.41 9.27
C ARG A 32 7.41 6.51 7.78
N VAL A 33 6.31 5.90 7.38
CA VAL A 33 5.84 5.82 5.99
C VAL A 33 4.34 6.09 5.93
N ALA A 34 3.85 6.51 4.77
CA ALA A 34 2.43 6.51 4.47
C ALA A 34 2.00 5.09 4.08
N LEU A 35 0.82 4.66 4.54
CA LEU A 35 0.24 3.36 4.23
C LEU A 35 -1.00 3.52 3.37
N PHE A 36 -1.06 2.75 2.29
CA PHE A 36 -2.18 2.73 1.35
C PHE A 36 -2.68 1.31 1.18
N ALA A 37 -3.99 1.16 1.03
CA ALA A 37 -4.62 -0.07 0.56
C ALA A 37 -5.00 0.12 -0.91
N TYR A 38 -4.62 -0.85 -1.73
CA TYR A 38 -5.14 -1.08 -3.06
C TYR A 38 -6.24 -2.14 -2.95
N GLU A 39 -7.47 -1.73 -3.19
CA GLU A 39 -8.67 -2.53 -3.02
C GLU A 39 -9.18 -2.98 -4.40
N VAL A 40 -9.30 -4.28 -4.62
CA VAL A 40 -10.06 -4.82 -5.75
C VAL A 40 -11.46 -5.10 -5.25
N THR A 41 -12.42 -4.33 -5.75
CA THR A 41 -13.81 -4.32 -5.28
C THR A 41 -14.74 -5.12 -6.18
N THR A 42 -14.34 -5.36 -7.43
CA THR A 42 -15.04 -6.28 -8.31
C THR A 42 -14.08 -7.07 -9.20
N VAL A 43 -14.47 -8.28 -9.59
CA VAL A 43 -13.84 -9.12 -10.61
C VAL A 43 -14.93 -9.71 -11.50
N ASP A 44 -14.86 -9.44 -12.80
CA ASP A 44 -15.86 -9.86 -13.80
C ASP A 44 -17.31 -9.51 -13.41
N GLY A 45 -17.48 -8.34 -12.77
CA GLY A 45 -18.77 -7.84 -12.29
C GLY A 45 -19.27 -8.46 -10.98
N THR A 46 -18.50 -9.37 -10.37
CA THR A 46 -18.78 -9.93 -9.03
C THR A 46 -18.07 -9.09 -7.98
N ALA A 47 -18.76 -8.75 -6.88
CA ALA A 47 -18.15 -8.00 -5.79
C ALA A 47 -17.11 -8.85 -5.04
N GLU A 48 -15.97 -8.25 -4.75
CA GLU A 48 -14.83 -8.86 -4.05
C GLU A 48 -14.31 -7.92 -2.95
N ASP A 49 -13.56 -8.46 -1.99
CA ASP A 49 -12.83 -7.69 -0.97
C ASP A 49 -11.39 -8.20 -0.88
N ILE A 50 -10.60 -7.86 -1.91
CA ILE A 50 -9.18 -8.20 -1.97
C ILE A 50 -8.38 -6.93 -1.73
N ARG A 51 -7.45 -6.97 -0.77
CA ARG A 51 -6.59 -5.82 -0.44
C ARG A 51 -5.12 -6.19 -0.50
N THR A 52 -4.36 -5.33 -1.17
CA THR A 52 -2.90 -5.31 -1.07
C THR A 52 -2.44 -3.99 -0.48
N TYR A 53 -1.46 -4.04 0.41
CA TYR A 53 -0.94 -2.85 1.07
C TYR A 53 0.33 -2.35 0.39
N HIS A 54 0.45 -1.04 0.30
CA HIS A 54 1.56 -0.34 -0.32
C HIS A 54 2.03 0.78 0.58
N VAL A 55 3.34 1.07 0.56
CA VAL A 55 3.92 2.17 1.32
C VAL A 55 4.53 3.22 0.42
N GLY A 56 4.34 4.48 0.80
CA GLY A 56 4.98 5.64 0.19
C GLY A 56 5.64 6.57 1.22
N PRO A 57 6.35 7.61 0.75
CA PRO A 57 6.95 8.61 1.63
C PRO A 57 5.93 9.18 2.62
N ALA A 58 6.32 9.43 3.88
CA ALA A 58 5.38 9.80 4.93
C ALA A 58 4.61 11.11 4.63
N GLU A 59 5.22 12.00 3.86
CA GLU A 59 4.63 13.25 3.38
C GLU A 59 3.44 13.05 2.43
N THR A 60 3.24 11.84 1.88
CA THR A 60 2.10 11.52 1.02
C THR A 60 0.91 10.94 1.78
N GLU A 61 0.93 10.98 3.12
CA GLU A 61 -0.17 10.49 3.97
C GLU A 61 -1.54 10.98 3.48
N ALA A 62 -2.47 10.04 3.40
CA ALA A 62 -3.88 10.33 3.23
C ALA A 62 -4.71 9.38 4.12
N ARG A 63 -5.97 9.75 4.35
CA ARG A 63 -6.95 8.96 5.11
C ARG A 63 -8.25 8.85 4.33
N GLY A 64 -8.79 7.64 4.26
CA GLY A 64 -10.04 7.35 3.55
C GLY A 64 -9.85 7.18 2.04
N PRO A 65 -10.95 7.20 1.25
CA PRO A 65 -10.89 6.97 -0.20
C PRO A 65 -9.99 8.00 -0.91
N ILE A 66 -9.16 7.52 -1.84
CA ILE A 66 -8.27 8.34 -2.66
C ILE A 66 -8.71 8.24 -4.12
N GLY A 67 -9.17 9.36 -4.68
CA GLY A 67 -9.70 9.41 -6.03
C GLY A 67 -11.03 8.67 -6.18
N THR A 68 -11.41 8.38 -7.42
CA THR A 68 -12.58 7.57 -7.75
C THR A 68 -12.17 6.14 -8.10
N PRO A 69 -12.97 5.12 -7.75
CA PRO A 69 -12.77 3.78 -8.28
C PRO A 69 -12.72 3.81 -9.82
N HIS A 70 -11.91 2.95 -10.41
CA HIS A 70 -11.82 2.83 -11.87
C HIS A 70 -11.70 1.38 -12.30
N ASP A 71 -12.16 1.11 -13.51
CA ASP A 71 -12.11 -0.21 -14.11
C ASP A 71 -10.79 -0.41 -14.84
N GLU A 72 -10.13 -1.53 -14.59
CA GLU A 72 -8.98 -1.96 -15.37
C GLU A 72 -9.39 -2.88 -16.53
N PRO A 73 -8.59 -2.94 -17.63
CA PRO A 73 -8.89 -3.75 -18.81
C PRO A 73 -9.13 -5.25 -18.55
N GLN A 74 -8.68 -5.76 -17.42
CA GLN A 74 -8.81 -7.15 -16.98
C GLN A 74 -10.18 -7.46 -16.36
N GLY A 75 -11.14 -6.53 -16.43
CA GLY A 75 -12.49 -6.73 -15.90
C GLY A 75 -12.57 -6.60 -14.38
N ILE A 76 -11.63 -5.86 -13.77
CA ILE A 76 -11.61 -5.61 -12.33
C ILE A 76 -11.90 -4.14 -12.04
N THR A 77 -12.63 -3.84 -10.96
CA THR A 77 -12.78 -2.47 -10.44
C THR A 77 -11.88 -2.30 -9.23
N VAL A 78 -11.06 -1.25 -9.25
CA VAL A 78 -10.06 -1.00 -8.21
C VAL A 78 -10.24 0.37 -7.58
N ALA A 79 -9.85 0.49 -6.31
CA ALA A 79 -9.87 1.73 -5.56
C ALA A 79 -8.62 1.84 -4.68
N TRP A 80 -8.20 3.07 -4.42
CA TRP A 80 -7.14 3.36 -3.45
C TRP A 80 -7.75 3.93 -2.17
N ARG A 81 -7.17 3.54 -1.05
CA ARG A 81 -7.53 4.07 0.27
C ARG A 81 -6.29 4.42 1.06
N GLY A 82 -6.30 5.60 1.68
CA GLY A 82 -5.29 6.02 2.65
C GLY A 82 -5.58 5.46 4.03
N CYS A 83 -4.58 4.80 4.62
CA CYS A 83 -4.65 4.20 5.96
C CYS A 83 -3.90 5.05 7.00
N GLY A 84 -3.46 6.27 6.64
CA GLY A 84 -2.63 7.11 7.50
C GLY A 84 -1.16 6.72 7.43
N THR A 85 -0.47 6.78 8.58
CA THR A 85 0.96 6.46 8.68
C THR A 85 1.22 5.14 9.41
N ALA A 86 2.38 4.57 9.13
CA ALA A 86 2.88 3.36 9.78
C ALA A 86 4.39 3.47 10.02
N SER A 87 4.90 2.64 10.92
CA SER A 87 6.34 2.52 11.21
C SER A 87 6.88 1.21 10.64
N VAL A 88 7.95 1.27 9.85
CA VAL A 88 8.59 0.09 9.27
C VAL A 88 9.32 -0.71 10.36
N VAL A 89 8.96 -1.98 10.50
CA VAL A 89 9.57 -2.93 11.43
C VAL A 89 10.78 -3.59 10.79
N ARG A 90 10.62 -4.10 9.57
CA ARG A 90 11.69 -4.74 8.79
C ARG A 90 11.43 -4.63 7.29
N VAL A 91 12.48 -4.77 6.51
CA VAL A 91 12.44 -4.73 5.05
C VAL A 91 12.93 -6.07 4.52
N GLU A 92 12.21 -6.64 3.57
CA GLU A 92 12.57 -7.88 2.89
C GLU A 92 12.84 -7.58 1.41
N ALA A 93 14.03 -7.95 0.94
CA ALA A 93 14.46 -7.75 -0.45
C ALA A 93 15.16 -9.01 -0.97
N PRO A 94 14.44 -10.11 -1.22
CA PRO A 94 15.03 -11.34 -1.74
C PRO A 94 15.56 -11.13 -3.16
N PRO A 95 16.69 -11.75 -3.54
CA PRO A 95 17.17 -11.71 -4.92
C PRO A 95 16.11 -12.21 -5.90
N GLY A 96 15.73 -11.38 -6.88
CA GLY A 96 14.76 -11.73 -7.93
C GLY A 96 13.28 -11.66 -7.50
N ALA A 97 12.98 -11.19 -6.29
CA ALA A 97 11.63 -10.94 -5.83
C ALA A 97 11.36 -9.43 -5.65
N GLU A 98 10.07 -9.07 -5.62
CA GLU A 98 9.65 -7.73 -5.26
C GLU A 98 10.05 -7.41 -3.82
N ARG A 99 10.49 -6.17 -3.59
CA ARG A 99 10.84 -5.67 -2.26
C ARG A 99 9.55 -5.37 -1.48
N THR A 100 9.48 -5.89 -0.25
CA THR A 100 8.38 -5.67 0.68
C THR A 100 8.93 -5.14 2.01
N CYS A 101 8.04 -4.65 2.85
CA CYS A 101 8.34 -4.30 4.21
C CYS A 101 7.19 -4.64 5.13
N ASP A 102 7.53 -4.96 6.37
CA ASP A 102 6.58 -5.16 7.43
C ASP A 102 6.43 -3.86 8.19
N VAL A 103 5.20 -3.38 8.33
CA VAL A 103 4.89 -2.11 8.98
C VAL A 103 3.91 -2.30 10.13
N THR A 104 4.03 -1.44 11.14
CA THR A 104 3.05 -1.32 12.22
C THR A 104 2.26 -0.02 12.02
N PRO A 105 0.97 -0.08 11.68
CA PRO A 105 0.13 1.10 11.54
C PRO A 105 0.03 1.88 12.85
N ASP A 106 0.03 3.21 12.75
CA ASP A 106 -0.15 4.10 13.91
C ASP A 106 -1.62 4.11 14.37
N ASP A 107 -2.55 3.88 13.43
CA ASP A 107 -3.99 3.86 13.63
C ASP A 107 -4.58 2.58 13.01
N ARG A 108 -5.30 1.78 13.80
CA ARG A 108 -5.78 0.45 13.41
C ARG A 108 -7.19 0.47 12.86
N ASP A 109 -7.95 1.52 13.14
CA ASP A 109 -9.36 1.61 12.75
C ASP A 109 -9.51 1.89 11.23
N LEU A 110 -8.39 2.06 10.53
CA LEU A 110 -8.30 2.43 9.11
C LEU A 110 -7.81 1.27 8.22
N LEU A 111 -7.68 0.07 8.77
CA LEU A 111 -7.27 -1.16 8.08
C LEU A 111 -8.46 -1.94 7.55
#